data_AF-A0A2N2WHW1-F1
#
_entry.id   AF-A0A2N2WHW1-F1
#
_cell.length_a   1.000
_cell.length_b   1.000
_cell.length_c   1.000
_cell.angle_alpha   90.00
_cell.angle_beta   90.00
_cell.angle_gamma   90.00
#
_symmetry.space_group_name_H-M   'P 1'
#
loop_
_entity.id
_entity.type
_entity.pdbx_description
1 polymer ?
#
loop_
_entity_poly.entity_id
_entity_poly.type
_entity_poly.pdbx_seq_one_letter_code
_entity_poly.pdbx_strand_id
1 'polypeptide(L)'
;MFRSCYFLLVLDHLFLIVTNSGFLNRRSFLKLLLVAGTGLILALWYKLTMKNRILNSKQVTIRIEQGKLGKGIHFYDNFILFIQGEQAITFSNRCTHAGCIINHEIAGELVCQCHGSKFDAATGRVLRGPAIMPLKKIPHSFDLKTGELVVKP
;
A
#
# COMPACT_ATOMS: atom_id res chain seq x y z
N MET A 1 -13.13 -19.01 -23.77
CA MET A 1 -12.57 -20.04 -24.67
C MET A 1 -11.36 -19.52 -25.46
N PHE A 2 -10.37 -18.86 -24.83
CA PHE A 2 -9.23 -18.23 -25.56
C PHE A 2 -7.92 -18.11 -24.73
N ARG A 3 -7.69 -18.96 -23.70
CA ARG A 3 -6.48 -18.89 -22.85
C ARG A 3 -5.53 -20.09 -22.94
N SER A 4 -5.81 -21.08 -23.79
CA SER A 4 -5.02 -22.32 -23.85
C SER A 4 -3.98 -22.42 -24.98
N CYS A 5 -4.07 -21.62 -26.06
CA CYS A 5 -3.15 -21.78 -27.19
C CYS A 5 -1.81 -21.03 -27.07
N TYR A 6 -1.75 -19.92 -26.33
CA TYR A 6 -0.51 -19.12 -26.24
C TYR A 6 0.56 -19.74 -25.32
N PHE A 7 0.17 -20.58 -24.36
CA PHE A 7 1.12 -21.20 -23.42
C PHE A 7 1.86 -22.39 -24.06
N LEU A 8 1.21 -23.12 -24.95
CA LEU A 8 1.80 -24.27 -25.65
C LEU A 8 2.81 -23.83 -26.74
N LEU A 9 2.54 -22.76 -27.48
CA LEU A 9 3.46 -22.25 -28.51
C LEU A 9 4.81 -21.75 -27.96
N VAL A 10 4.83 -21.23 -26.72
CA VAL A 10 6.09 -20.77 -26.09
C VAL A 10 6.93 -21.94 -25.57
N LEU A 11 6.28 -23.04 -25.14
CA LEU A 11 6.94 -24.27 -24.71
C LEU A 11 7.54 -25.06 -25.89
N ASP A 12 6.86 -25.08 -27.04
CA ASP A 12 7.38 -25.73 -28.25
C ASP A 12 8.60 -25.00 -28.85
N HIS A 13 8.61 -23.65 -28.80
CA HIS A 13 9.79 -22.87 -29.19
C HIS A 13 10.96 -23.01 -28.21
N LEU A 14 10.69 -23.29 -26.94
CA LEU A 14 11.72 -23.55 -25.93
C LEU A 14 12.34 -24.96 -26.10
N PHE A 15 11.55 -25.93 -26.56
CA PHE A 15 11.99 -27.32 -26.76
C PHE A 15 12.89 -27.48 -28.00
N LEU A 16 12.61 -26.76 -29.09
CA LEU A 16 13.44 -26.78 -30.31
C LEU A 16 14.83 -26.13 -30.15
N ILE A 17 15.02 -25.26 -29.15
CA ILE A 17 16.34 -24.68 -28.85
C ILE A 17 17.21 -25.65 -28.03
N VAL A 18 16.60 -26.63 -27.35
CA VAL A 18 17.28 -27.52 -26.39
C VAL A 18 17.82 -28.81 -27.05
N THR A 19 17.28 -29.26 -28.18
CA THR A 19 17.58 -30.60 -28.73
C THR A 19 18.64 -30.67 -29.84
N ASN A 20 19.21 -29.55 -30.29
CA ASN A 20 20.30 -29.56 -31.29
C ASN A 20 21.62 -29.07 -30.68
N SER A 21 22.15 -29.83 -29.71
CA SER A 21 23.39 -29.52 -29.00
C SER A 21 24.55 -30.37 -29.48
N GLY A 22 25.00 -30.13 -30.71
CA GLY A 22 26.40 -30.35 -31.08
C GLY A 22 27.18 -29.07 -30.76
N PHE A 23 27.85 -29.03 -29.61
CA PHE A 23 28.60 -27.88 -29.06
C PHE A 23 27.78 -26.59 -28.80
N LEU A 24 27.58 -26.26 -27.52
CA LEU A 24 27.10 -24.94 -27.10
C LEU A 24 28.12 -23.87 -27.51
N ASN A 25 27.86 -23.15 -28.60
CA ASN A 25 28.72 -22.06 -29.05
C ASN A 25 28.70 -20.89 -28.04
N ARG A 26 29.82 -20.17 -27.84
CA ARG A 26 29.97 -19.09 -26.83
C ARG A 26 28.82 -18.08 -26.90
N ARG A 27 28.35 -17.74 -28.10
CA ARG A 27 27.23 -16.82 -28.31
C ARG A 27 25.88 -17.38 -27.83
N SER A 28 25.64 -18.68 -28.03
CA SER A 28 24.42 -19.36 -27.57
C SER A 28 24.43 -19.53 -26.06
N PHE A 29 25.58 -19.86 -25.46
CA PHE A 29 25.76 -19.92 -24.01
C PHE A 29 25.50 -18.56 -23.34
N LEU A 30 26.05 -17.46 -23.88
CA LEU A 30 25.82 -16.11 -23.37
C LEU A 30 24.35 -15.68 -23.48
N LYS A 31 23.66 -16.03 -24.57
CA LYS A 31 22.21 -15.76 -24.72
C LYS A 31 21.39 -16.52 -23.66
N LEU A 32 21.74 -17.77 -23.40
CA LEU A 32 21.03 -18.59 -22.41
C LEU A 32 21.22 -18.02 -20.99
N LEU A 33 22.43 -17.58 -20.64
CA LEU A 33 22.70 -16.88 -19.37
C LEU A 33 21.91 -15.57 -19.24
N LEU A 34 21.80 -14.77 -20.31
CA LEU A 34 21.04 -13.52 -20.29
C LEU A 34 19.54 -13.77 -20.11
N VAL A 35 18.96 -14.78 -20.77
CA VAL A 35 17.54 -15.13 -20.62
C VAL A 35 17.26 -15.70 -19.24
N ALA A 36 18.11 -16.59 -18.74
CA ALA A 36 17.98 -17.14 -17.40
C ALA A 36 18.13 -16.05 -16.32
N GLY A 37 19.12 -15.17 -16.47
CA GLY A 37 19.37 -14.06 -15.56
C GLY A 37 18.22 -13.05 -15.52
N THR A 38 17.72 -12.63 -16.67
CA THR A 38 16.55 -11.72 -16.75
C THR A 38 15.30 -12.37 -16.18
N GLY A 39 15.05 -13.66 -16.44
CA GLY A 39 13.97 -14.43 -15.83
C GLY A 39 14.04 -14.46 -14.30
N LEU A 40 15.22 -14.70 -13.73
CA LEU A 40 15.45 -14.68 -12.28
C LEU A 40 15.22 -13.31 -11.67
N ILE A 41 15.73 -12.25 -12.31
CA ILE A 41 15.55 -10.86 -11.85
C ILE A 41 14.06 -10.49 -11.86
N LEU A 42 13.33 -10.81 -12.92
CA LEU A 42 11.89 -10.56 -13.01
C LEU A 42 11.10 -11.35 -11.96
N ALA A 43 11.43 -12.63 -11.74
CA ALA A 43 10.80 -13.45 -10.72
C ALA A 43 11.05 -12.91 -9.31
N LEU A 44 12.28 -12.48 -9.03
CA LEU A 44 12.64 -11.87 -7.75
C LEU A 44 11.94 -10.52 -7.56
N TRP A 45 11.96 -9.66 -8.57
CA TRP A 45 11.28 -8.37 -8.56
C TRP A 45 9.77 -8.54 -8.34
N TYR A 46 9.12 -9.47 -9.05
CA TYR A 46 7.71 -9.81 -8.85
C TYR A 46 7.44 -10.31 -7.42
N LYS A 47 8.27 -11.23 -6.90
CA LYS A 47 8.10 -11.78 -5.54
C LYS A 47 8.26 -10.70 -4.47
N LEU A 48 9.21 -9.78 -4.62
CA LEU A 48 9.43 -8.69 -3.68
C LEU A 48 8.31 -7.65 -3.74
N THR A 49 7.87 -7.25 -4.94
CA THR A 49 6.83 -6.23 -5.11
C THR A 49 5.44 -6.73 -4.74
N MET A 50 5.08 -7.97 -5.10
CA MET A 50 3.76 -8.55 -4.80
C MET A 50 3.60 -8.93 -3.33
N LYS A 51 4.64 -9.48 -2.70
CA LYS A 51 4.60 -9.80 -1.25
C LYS A 51 4.46 -8.52 -0.41
N ASN A 52 5.10 -7.42 -0.82
CA ASN A 52 4.97 -6.15 -0.12
C ASN A 52 3.53 -5.59 -0.19
N ARG A 53 2.84 -5.73 -1.34
CA ARG A 53 1.42 -5.32 -1.44
C ARG A 53 0.51 -6.13 -0.52
N ILE A 54 0.74 -7.43 -0.35
CA ILE A 54 -0.06 -8.29 0.52
C ILE A 54 0.17 -7.97 2.01
N LEU A 55 1.41 -7.67 2.41
CA LEU A 55 1.73 -7.28 3.79
C LEU A 55 1.15 -5.90 4.13
N ASN A 56 1.21 -4.96 3.18
CA ASN A 56 0.66 -3.62 3.36
C ASN A 56 -0.88 -3.57 3.32
N SER A 57 -1.56 -4.64 2.87
CA SER A 57 -3.02 -4.74 2.85
C SER A 57 -3.60 -5.52 4.04
N LYS A 58 -2.77 -5.94 5.00
CA LYS A 58 -3.25 -6.72 6.15
C LYS A 58 -4.13 -5.81 7.01
N GLN A 59 -5.43 -6.07 6.95
CA GLN A 59 -6.47 -5.30 7.65
C GLN A 59 -6.19 -5.26 9.15
N VAL A 60 -6.27 -4.07 9.74
CA VAL A 60 -6.10 -3.88 11.18
C VAL A 60 -7.49 -3.74 11.78
N THR A 61 -7.91 -4.76 12.53
CA THR A 61 -9.15 -4.72 13.30
C THR A 61 -8.85 -4.16 14.67
N ILE A 62 -9.40 -2.99 15.00
CA ILE A 62 -9.28 -2.41 16.33
C ILE A 62 -10.67 -2.47 16.96
N ARG A 63 -10.78 -3.28 18.00
CA ARG A 63 -11.97 -3.30 18.85
C ARG A 63 -11.86 -2.12 19.80
N ILE A 64 -12.73 -1.15 19.61
CA ILE A 64 -12.78 0.02 20.47
C ILE A 64 -14.04 -0.13 21.32
N GLU A 65 -13.91 -0.06 22.63
CA GLU A 65 -15.09 -0.14 23.48
C GLU A 65 -15.97 1.09 23.23
N GLN A 66 -17.26 0.85 22.94
CA GLN A 66 -18.26 1.84 22.53
C GLN A 66 -18.32 3.07 23.47
N GLY A 67 -17.95 2.90 24.74
CA GLY A 67 -17.93 3.98 25.74
C GLY A 67 -16.69 4.90 25.71
N LYS A 68 -15.67 4.60 24.90
CA LYS A 68 -14.38 5.32 24.90
C LYS A 68 -14.14 6.18 23.66
N LEU A 69 -14.99 6.08 22.64
CA LEU A 69 -14.94 6.91 21.44
C LEU A 69 -15.74 8.19 21.67
N GLY A 70 -15.14 9.14 22.39
CA GLY A 70 -15.62 10.51 22.42
C GLY A 70 -15.59 11.15 21.03
N LYS A 71 -16.44 12.14 20.81
CA LYS A 71 -16.31 13.05 19.66
C LYS A 71 -14.91 13.68 19.69
N GLY A 72 -14.25 13.77 18.54
CA GLY A 72 -12.92 14.37 18.44
C GLY A 72 -11.97 13.61 17.53
N ILE A 73 -10.67 13.89 17.73
CA ILE A 73 -9.56 13.35 16.94
C ILE A 73 -8.84 12.32 17.80
N HIS A 74 -8.65 11.12 17.26
CA HIS A 74 -7.98 10.01 17.91
C HIS A 74 -6.78 9.58 17.07
N PHE A 75 -5.61 9.46 17.70
CA PHE A 75 -4.37 9.06 17.03
C PHE A 75 -4.06 7.60 17.29
N TYR A 76 -3.74 6.88 16.23
CA TYR A 76 -3.26 5.50 16.25
C TYR A 76 -1.92 5.39 15.51
N ASP A 77 -1.23 4.25 15.65
CA ASP A 77 0.12 4.04 15.11
C ASP A 77 0.24 4.30 13.61
N ASN A 78 -0.81 4.02 12.83
CA ASN A 78 -0.78 4.11 11.36
C ASN A 78 -1.85 5.05 10.76
N PHE A 79 -2.78 5.54 11.57
CA PHE A 79 -3.91 6.33 11.09
C PHE A 79 -4.45 7.29 12.16
N ILE A 80 -5.24 8.25 11.70
CA ILE A 80 -5.94 9.25 12.51
C ILE A 80 -7.44 9.03 12.28
N LEU A 81 -8.20 8.97 13.35
CA LEU A 81 -9.64 8.79 13.34
C LEU A 81 -10.31 10.07 13.83
N PHE A 82 -11.13 10.67 12.97
CA PHE A 82 -11.97 11.81 13.30
C PHE A 82 -13.42 11.34 13.48
N ILE A 83 -14.02 11.65 14.63
CA ILE A 83 -15.41 11.29 14.95
C ILE A 83 -16.22 12.55 15.23
N GLN A 84 -17.30 12.71 14.49
CA GLN A 84 -18.28 13.78 14.68
C GLN A 84 -19.70 13.22 14.62
N GLY A 85 -20.30 13.00 15.80
CA GLY A 85 -21.61 12.36 15.90
C GLY A 85 -21.54 10.91 15.43
N GLU A 86 -22.34 10.54 14.44
CA GLU A 86 -22.35 9.20 13.83
C GLU A 86 -21.35 9.05 12.68
N GLN A 87 -20.69 10.13 12.27
CA GLN A 87 -19.71 10.09 11.18
C GLN A 87 -18.31 9.85 11.74
N ALA A 88 -17.66 8.81 11.22
CA ALA A 88 -16.26 8.53 11.42
C ALA A 88 -15.51 8.72 10.09
N ILE A 89 -14.34 9.34 10.13
CA ILE A 89 -13.46 9.49 8.97
C ILE A 89 -12.06 9.08 9.41
N THR A 90 -11.41 8.25 8.60
CA THR A 90 -10.07 7.77 8.89
C THR A 90 -9.09 8.29 7.83
N PHE A 91 -7.98 8.85 8.28
CA PHE A 91 -6.89 9.34 7.44
C PHE A 91 -5.58 8.63 7.79
N SER A 92 -4.66 8.54 6.84
CA SER A 92 -3.28 8.14 7.17
C SER A 92 -2.64 9.21 8.04
N ASN A 93 -1.87 8.78 9.06
CA ASN A 93 -1.05 9.68 9.86
C ASN A 93 0.25 10.10 9.16
N ARG A 94 0.48 9.67 7.91
CA ARG A 94 1.65 10.00 7.11
C ARG A 94 1.43 11.36 6.43
N CYS A 95 2.26 12.33 6.78
CA CYS A 95 2.30 13.62 6.10
C CYS A 95 2.64 13.43 4.60
N THR A 96 1.85 14.04 3.72
CA THR A 96 2.04 13.96 2.27
C THR A 96 3.25 14.73 1.74
N HIS A 97 3.94 15.50 2.58
CA HIS A 97 5.19 16.16 2.21
C HIS A 97 6.36 15.16 2.18
N ALA A 98 6.67 14.55 3.33
CA ALA A 98 7.87 13.71 3.50
C ALA A 98 7.60 12.39 4.25
N GLY A 99 6.34 12.03 4.51
CA GLY A 99 5.97 10.78 5.18
C GLY A 99 6.16 10.77 6.72
N CYS A 100 6.46 11.92 7.31
CA CYS A 100 6.50 12.07 8.77
C CYS A 100 5.17 11.69 9.43
N ILE A 101 5.25 11.15 10.65
CA ILE A 101 4.06 10.83 11.45
C ILE A 101 3.47 12.13 12.01
N ILE A 102 2.16 12.29 11.82
CA ILE A 102 1.34 13.33 12.42
C ILE A 102 0.67 12.70 13.65
N ASN A 103 0.95 13.24 14.82
CA ASN A 103 0.58 12.68 16.12
C ASN A 103 -0.06 13.71 17.06
N HIS A 104 -0.33 14.91 16.56
CA HIS A 104 -0.96 15.96 17.34
C HIS A 104 -1.78 16.88 16.45
N GLU A 105 -2.71 17.56 17.10
CA GLU A 105 -3.60 18.54 16.56
C GLU A 105 -3.53 19.85 17.35
N ILE A 106 -3.86 20.95 16.70
CA ILE A 106 -4.01 22.27 17.32
C ILE A 106 -5.31 22.86 16.80
N ALA A 107 -6.29 23.04 17.69
CA ALA A 107 -7.59 23.65 17.35
C ALA A 107 -8.30 23.02 16.13
N GLY A 108 -8.23 21.70 15.99
CA GLY A 108 -8.84 20.97 14.86
C GLY A 108 -7.97 20.89 13.60
N GLU A 109 -6.75 21.43 13.62
CA GLU A 109 -5.76 21.26 12.56
C GLU A 109 -4.76 20.16 12.93
N LEU A 110 -4.55 19.19 12.04
CA LEU A 110 -3.49 18.20 12.16
C LEU A 110 -2.16 18.82 11.75
N VAL A 111 -1.17 18.84 12.65
CA VAL A 111 0.08 19.57 12.45
C VAL A 111 1.25 18.60 12.34
N CYS A 112 2.01 18.71 11.25
CA CYS A 112 3.22 17.92 11.04
C CYS A 112 4.42 18.60 11.71
N GLN A 113 4.97 17.96 12.74
CA GLN A 113 6.12 18.45 13.51
C GLN A 113 7.44 18.56 12.72
N CYS A 114 7.55 17.92 11.55
CA CYS A 114 8.79 17.98 10.78
C CYS A 114 9.03 19.34 10.10
N HIS A 115 7.98 19.90 9.46
CA HIS A 115 8.10 21.13 8.65
C HIS A 115 6.88 22.04 8.75
N GLY A 116 5.96 21.77 9.68
CA GLY A 116 4.80 22.62 9.95
C GLY A 116 3.68 22.54 8.91
N SER A 117 3.61 21.49 8.08
CA SER A 117 2.44 21.28 7.22
C SER A 117 1.19 21.09 8.08
N LYS A 118 0.10 21.74 7.70
CA LYS A 118 -1.17 21.69 8.42
C LYS A 118 -2.26 21.11 7.55
N PHE A 119 -3.11 20.28 8.14
CA PHE A 119 -4.25 19.68 7.48
C PHE A 119 -5.50 19.87 8.33
N ASP A 120 -6.65 20.01 7.67
CA ASP A 120 -7.94 20.04 8.35
C ASP A 120 -8.28 18.64 8.87
N ALA A 121 -8.61 18.50 10.16
CA ALA A 121 -8.85 17.18 10.75
C ALA A 121 -10.14 16.50 10.27
N ALA A 122 -11.14 17.27 9.85
CA ALA A 122 -12.42 16.75 9.38
C ALA A 122 -12.35 16.27 7.92
N THR A 123 -11.59 16.96 7.08
CA THR A 123 -11.56 16.76 5.63
C THR A 123 -10.25 16.18 5.11
N GLY A 124 -9.16 16.33 5.85
CA GLY A 124 -7.80 15.96 5.46
C GLY A 124 -7.16 16.93 4.45
N ARG A 125 -7.83 18.04 4.12
CA ARG A 125 -7.33 19.02 3.15
C ARG A 125 -6.12 19.77 3.70
N VAL A 126 -5.17 20.10 2.83
CA VAL A 126 -4.04 20.97 3.19
C VAL A 126 -4.55 22.36 3.55
N LEU A 127 -4.16 22.83 4.74
CA LEU A 127 -4.37 24.21 5.20
C LEU A 127 -3.09 25.04 5.05
N ARG A 128 -1.92 24.40 5.27
CA ARG A 128 -0.62 25.06 5.15
C ARG A 128 0.44 24.08 4.62
N GLY A 129 1.24 24.57 3.68
CA GLY A 129 2.38 23.83 3.13
C GLY A 129 3.54 23.64 4.14
N PRO A 130 4.60 22.89 3.77
CA PRO A 130 5.00 22.53 2.41
C PRO A 130 4.22 21.41 1.71
N ALA A 131 3.39 20.64 2.41
CA ALA A 131 2.50 19.68 1.75
C ALA A 131 1.57 20.39 0.74
N ILE A 132 1.36 19.75 -0.42
CA ILE A 132 0.43 20.22 -1.47
C ILE A 132 -0.71 19.24 -1.75
N MET A 133 -0.60 18.00 -1.25
CA MET A 133 -1.63 16.97 -1.40
C MET A 133 -2.37 16.75 -0.08
N PRO A 134 -3.70 16.51 -0.11
CA PRO A 134 -4.47 16.18 1.08
C PRO A 134 -4.07 14.82 1.67
N LEU A 135 -4.35 14.59 2.95
CA LEU A 135 -4.12 13.30 3.60
C LEU A 135 -4.89 12.18 2.89
N LYS A 136 -4.25 11.02 2.78
CA LYS A 136 -4.88 9.81 2.20
C LYS A 136 -6.01 9.36 3.12
N LYS A 137 -7.24 9.30 2.60
CA LYS A 137 -8.37 8.65 3.28
C LYS A 137 -8.17 7.14 3.31
N ILE A 138 -8.41 6.55 4.48
CA ILE A 138 -8.31 5.11 4.69
C ILE A 138 -9.73 4.54 4.80
N PRO A 139 -10.10 3.54 3.98
CA PRO A 139 -11.37 2.85 4.11
C PRO A 139 -11.52 2.22 5.49
N HIS A 140 -12.68 2.41 6.10
CA HIS A 140 -13.01 1.80 7.38
C HIS A 140 -14.44 1.25 7.32
N SER A 141 -14.69 0.25 8.16
CA SER A 141 -16.01 -0.28 8.47
C SER A 141 -16.23 -0.05 9.95
N PHE A 142 -17.23 0.74 10.31
CA PHE A 142 -17.59 0.99 11.70
C PHE A 142 -18.91 0.30 11.99
N ASP A 143 -18.91 -0.61 12.96
CA ASP A 143 -20.14 -1.25 13.43
C ASP A 143 -20.62 -0.57 14.71
N LEU A 144 -21.70 0.20 14.56
CA LEU A 144 -22.35 0.94 15.64
C LEU A 144 -22.86 0.02 16.76
N LYS A 145 -23.19 -1.25 16.48
CA LYS A 145 -23.76 -2.18 17.45
C LYS A 145 -22.73 -2.84 18.35
N THR A 146 -21.50 -3.00 17.86
CA THR A 146 -20.41 -3.68 18.57
C THR A 146 -19.29 -2.73 19.01
N GLY A 147 -19.22 -1.51 18.43
CA GLY A 147 -18.10 -0.58 18.62
C GLY A 147 -16.84 -0.98 17.87
N GLU A 148 -16.92 -1.99 17.02
CA GLU A 148 -15.77 -2.47 16.28
C GLU A 148 -15.48 -1.53 15.10
N LEU A 149 -14.27 -0.98 15.06
CA LEU A 149 -13.75 -0.23 13.93
C LEU A 149 -12.73 -1.08 13.19
N VAL A 150 -13.07 -1.45 11.96
CA VAL A 150 -12.18 -2.21 11.10
C VAL A 150 -11.58 -1.30 10.05
N VAL A 151 -10.27 -1.07 10.10
CA VAL A 151 -9.57 -0.15 9.20
C VAL A 151 -8.72 -0.95 8.20
N LYS A 152 -8.82 -0.61 6.90
CA LYS A 152 -8.03 -1.21 5.82
C LYS A 152 -6.97 -0.20 5.34
N PRO A 153 -5.73 -0.23 5.88
CA PRO A 153 -4.67 0.74 5.54
C PRO A 153 -4.29 0.81 4.04
#